data_AF-A0A959F5A8-F1
#
_entry.id   AF-A0A959F5A8-F1
#
_cell.length_a   1.000
_cell.length_b   1.000
_cell.length_c   1.000
_cell.angle_alpha   90.00
_cell.angle_beta   90.00
_cell.angle_gamma   90.00
#
_symmetry.space_group_name_H-M   'P 1'
#
loop_
_entity.id
_entity.type
_entity.pdbx_description
1 polymer ?
#
loop_
_entity_poly.entity_id
_entity_poly.type
_entity_poly.pdbx_seq_one_letter_code
_entity_poly.pdbx_strand_id
1 'polypeptide(L)'
;ESRPDGTPSFDVIVASMPGYPFTQFPTEPGMSFARIADLMTKLMVEELGYDRFAARGSDQGALVQQQIGLKYPHRLIGIHRSGITP
;
A
#
# COMPACT_ATOMS: atom_id res chain seq x y z
N GLU A 1 -17.27 1.74 -13.56
CA GLU A 1 -17.79 2.35 -14.81
C GLU A 1 -16.84 3.48 -15.21
N SER A 2 -16.31 3.48 -16.43
CA SER A 2 -15.42 4.56 -16.91
C SER A 2 -16.21 5.84 -17.20
N ARG A 3 -15.67 7.00 -16.85
CA ARG A 3 -16.30 8.29 -17.15
C ARG A 3 -16.39 8.51 -18.68
N PRO A 4 -17.43 9.22 -19.15
CA PRO A 4 -17.70 9.41 -20.59
C PRO A 4 -16.63 10.23 -21.35
N ASP A 5 -15.65 10.81 -20.65
CA ASP A 5 -14.54 11.58 -21.23
C ASP A 5 -13.27 10.74 -21.47
N GLY A 6 -13.28 9.44 -21.13
CA GLY A 6 -12.12 8.55 -21.28
C GLY A 6 -11.03 8.78 -20.22
N THR A 7 -11.28 9.60 -19.20
CA THR A 7 -10.31 9.86 -18.14
C THR A 7 -10.19 8.62 -17.23
N PRO A 8 -8.97 8.13 -16.93
CA PRO A 8 -8.77 7.05 -15.98
C PRO A 8 -9.35 7.41 -14.60
N SER A 9 -10.15 6.52 -14.03
CA SER A 9 -10.67 6.61 -12.67
C SER A 9 -10.04 5.54 -11.78
N PHE A 10 -9.88 5.84 -10.50
CA PHE A 10 -9.26 4.92 -9.52
C PHE A 10 -10.09 4.83 -8.26
N ASP A 11 -10.22 3.62 -7.73
CA ASP A 11 -10.55 3.42 -6.33
C ASP A 11 -9.30 3.73 -5.49
N VAL A 12 -9.42 4.66 -4.54
CA VAL A 12 -8.29 5.13 -3.74
C VAL A 12 -8.44 4.67 -2.30
N ILE A 13 -7.58 3.73 -1.90
CA ILE A 13 -7.53 3.20 -0.54
C ILE A 13 -6.41 3.94 0.21
N VAL A 14 -6.77 4.62 1.30
CA VAL A 14 -5.83 5.31 2.19
C VAL A 14 -5.89 4.68 3.57
N ALA A 15 -5.00 3.72 3.82
CA ALA A 15 -4.95 2.99 5.08
C ALA A 15 -3.95 3.63 6.05
N SER A 16 -4.37 3.76 7.32
CA SER A 16 -3.46 4.10 8.41
C SER A 16 -2.54 2.92 8.72
N MET A 17 -1.25 3.19 8.96
CA MET A 17 -0.31 2.16 9.39
C MET A 17 -0.53 1.81 10.88
N PRO A 18 -0.16 0.60 11.33
CA PRO A 18 -0.14 0.29 12.76
C PRO A 18 0.61 1.35 13.58
N GLY A 19 -0.01 1.88 14.63
CA GLY A 19 0.52 2.99 15.43
C GLY A 19 0.29 4.39 14.88
N TYR A 20 -0.41 4.55 13.76
CA TYR A 20 -0.91 5.83 13.26
C TYR A 20 -2.38 6.04 13.68
N PRO A 21 -2.90 7.27 13.62
CA PRO A 21 -4.31 7.53 13.94
C PRO A 21 -5.24 6.54 13.24
N PHE A 22 -6.29 6.11 13.94
CA PHE A 22 -7.29 5.13 13.45
C PHE A 22 -6.80 3.68 13.33
N THR A 23 -5.55 3.37 13.69
CA THR A 23 -5.06 1.97 13.77
C THR A 23 -4.35 1.76 15.10
N GLN A 24 -4.69 0.66 15.78
CA GLN A 24 -4.11 0.36 17.10
C GLN A 24 -2.58 0.30 17.04
N PHE A 25 -1.94 0.71 18.14
CA PHE A 25 -0.51 0.53 18.32
C PHE A 25 -0.18 -0.97 18.40
N PRO A 26 0.89 -1.44 17.73
CA PRO A 26 1.37 -2.79 17.89
C PRO A 26 1.65 -3.09 19.37
N THR A 27 1.14 -4.20 19.88
CA THR A 27 1.35 -4.63 21.27
C THR A 27 2.65 -5.43 21.44
N GLU A 28 3.19 -5.93 20.34
CA GLU A 28 4.42 -6.71 20.31
C GLU A 28 5.51 -6.00 19.49
N PRO A 29 6.79 -6.16 19.85
CA PRO A 29 7.90 -5.68 19.03
C PRO A 29 7.92 -6.26 17.61
N GLY A 30 8.70 -5.62 16.73
CA GLY A 30 8.97 -6.15 15.39
C GLY A 30 7.95 -5.76 14.32
N MET A 31 7.18 -4.67 14.52
CA MET A 31 6.36 -4.07 13.46
C MET A 31 7.25 -3.31 12.46
N SER A 32 7.86 -4.04 11.52
CA SER A 32 8.71 -3.48 10.46
C SER A 32 7.91 -3.10 9.21
N PHE A 33 8.50 -2.29 8.32
CA PHE A 33 7.87 -1.99 7.02
C PHE A 33 7.59 -3.23 6.18
N ALA A 34 8.39 -4.29 6.33
CA ALA A 34 8.15 -5.57 5.65
C ALA A 34 6.90 -6.28 6.20
N ARG A 35 6.62 -6.16 7.51
CA ARG A 35 5.39 -6.69 8.13
C ARG A 35 4.18 -5.81 7.81
N ILE A 36 4.35 -4.50 7.77
CA ILE A 36 3.30 -3.57 7.33
C ILE A 36 2.95 -3.84 5.87
N ALA A 37 3.92 -4.13 5.00
CA ALA A 37 3.67 -4.52 3.61
C ALA A 37 2.80 -5.79 3.51
N ASP A 38 2.96 -6.75 4.41
CA ASP A 38 2.11 -7.95 4.46
C ASP A 38 0.68 -7.59 4.82
N LEU A 39 0.50 -6.75 5.83
CA LEU A 39 -0.82 -6.27 6.26
C LEU A 39 -1.52 -5.48 5.16
N MET A 40 -0.80 -4.57 4.48
CA MET A 40 -1.36 -3.78 3.38
C MET A 40 -1.71 -4.65 2.17
N THR A 41 -0.88 -5.64 1.84
CA THR A 41 -1.16 -6.57 0.74
C THR A 41 -2.35 -7.47 1.07
N LYS A 42 -2.42 -7.97 2.31
CA LYS A 42 -3.56 -8.74 2.80
C LYS A 42 -4.85 -7.93 2.74
N LEU A 43 -4.83 -6.68 3.24
CA LEU A 43 -5.98 -5.78 3.14
C LEU A 43 -6.47 -5.65 1.69
N MET A 44 -5.56 -5.39 0.75
CA MET A 44 -5.92 -5.22 -0.65
C MET A 44 -6.51 -6.50 -1.26
N VAL A 45 -5.88 -7.66 -1.04
CA VAL A 45 -6.24 -8.90 -1.73
C VAL A 45 -7.35 -9.68 -1.01
N GLU A 46 -7.19 -9.93 0.28
CA GLU A 46 -8.08 -10.82 1.05
C GLU A 46 -9.33 -10.10 1.54
N GLU A 47 -9.20 -8.85 1.99
CA GLU A 47 -10.32 -8.11 2.60
C GLU A 47 -11.09 -7.26 1.59
N LEU A 48 -10.40 -6.69 0.59
CA LEU A 48 -10.98 -5.76 -0.40
C LEU A 48 -11.11 -6.35 -1.81
N GLY A 49 -10.50 -7.50 -2.10
CA GLY A 49 -10.65 -8.21 -3.37
C GLY A 49 -9.87 -7.64 -4.56
N TYR A 50 -8.90 -6.75 -4.35
CA TYR A 50 -8.04 -6.22 -5.41
C TYR A 50 -6.84 -7.15 -5.67
N ASP A 51 -6.99 -8.07 -6.63
CA ASP A 51 -5.96 -9.04 -6.99
C ASP A 51 -4.65 -8.43 -7.47
N ARG A 52 -4.74 -7.29 -8.17
CA ARG A 52 -3.61 -6.46 -8.58
C ARG A 52 -3.93 -4.99 -8.34
N PHE A 53 -2.97 -4.24 -7.83
CA PHE A 53 -3.14 -2.82 -7.51
C PHE A 53 -1.88 -2.01 -7.82
N ALA A 54 -2.02 -0.69 -7.96
CA ALA A 54 -0.89 0.22 -7.95
C ALA A 54 -0.62 0.69 -6.52
N ALA A 55 0.65 0.85 -6.16
CA ALA A 55 1.04 1.38 -4.85
C ALA A 55 1.62 2.79 -5.00
N ARG A 56 1.22 3.68 -4.09
CA ARG A 56 1.70 5.06 -4.02
C ARG A 56 2.13 5.39 -2.61
N GLY A 57 3.29 6.03 -2.46
CA GLY A 57 3.81 6.38 -1.15
C GLY A 57 4.95 7.40 -1.18
N SER A 58 5.06 8.13 -0.09
CA SER A 58 6.20 9.00 0.26
C SER A 58 6.68 8.64 1.67
N ASP A 59 7.87 9.11 2.07
CA ASP A 59 8.40 8.89 3.43
C ASP A 59 8.32 7.39 3.84
N GLN A 60 7.76 7.06 5.00
CA GLN A 60 7.56 5.68 5.43
C GLN A 60 6.67 4.86 4.47
N GLY A 61 5.66 5.47 3.85
CA GLY A 61 4.83 4.82 2.84
C GLY A 61 5.66 4.40 1.61
N ALA A 62 6.74 5.12 1.31
CA ALA A 62 7.66 4.74 0.25
C ALA A 62 8.49 3.48 0.60
N LEU A 63 8.82 3.28 1.88
CA LEU A 63 9.49 2.09 2.37
C LEU A 63 8.55 0.87 2.35
N VAL A 64 7.28 1.05 2.74
CA VAL A 64 6.27 -0.02 2.69
C VAL A 64 6.05 -0.51 1.26
N GLN A 65 5.80 0.38 0.30
CA GLN A 65 5.57 -0.06 -1.09
C GLN A 65 6.81 -0.73 -1.72
N GLN A 66 8.02 -0.35 -1.32
CA GLN A 66 9.24 -1.04 -1.76
C GLN A 66 9.25 -2.49 -1.26
N GLN A 67 8.84 -2.73 -0.01
CA GLN A 67 8.71 -4.08 0.53
C GLN A 67 7.62 -4.88 -0.18
N ILE A 68 6.48 -4.26 -0.55
CA ILE A 68 5.48 -4.91 -1.41
C ILE A 68 6.09 -5.29 -2.76
N GLY A 69 6.86 -4.38 -3.38
CA GLY A 69 7.56 -4.65 -4.64
C GLY A 69 8.52 -5.83 -4.58
N LEU A 70 9.22 -5.99 -3.45
CA LEU A 70 10.15 -7.09 -3.23
C LEU A 70 9.45 -8.43 -2.92
N LYS A 71 8.39 -8.40 -2.11
CA LYS A 71 7.71 -9.62 -1.61
C LYS A 71 6.60 -10.11 -2.52
N TYR A 72 5.87 -9.19 -3.16
CA TYR A 72 4.64 -9.46 -3.90
C TYR A 72 4.60 -8.79 -5.29
N PRO A 73 5.65 -8.89 -6.13
CA PRO A 73 5.71 -8.19 -7.42
C PRO A 73 4.53 -8.54 -8.35
N HIS A 74 4.00 -9.77 -8.28
CA HIS A 74 2.85 -10.22 -9.08
C HIS A 74 1.53 -9.53 -8.71
N ARG A 75 1.43 -8.95 -7.50
CA ARG A 75 0.26 -8.19 -7.03
C ARG A 75 0.29 -6.72 -7.46
N LEU A 76 1.40 -6.26 -8.05
CA LEU A 76 1.54 -4.85 -8.44
C LEU A 76 1.29 -4.64 -9.93
N ILE A 77 0.59 -3.55 -10.23
CA ILE A 77 0.53 -2.95 -11.57
C ILE A 77 1.73 -2.00 -11.76
N GLY A 78 2.09 -1.27 -10.70
CA GLY A 78 3.21 -0.34 -10.67
C GLY A 78 3.36 0.33 -9.31
N ILE A 79 4.49 1.03 -9.11
CA ILE A 79 4.82 1.76 -7.90
C ILE A 79 5.08 3.22 -8.27
N HIS A 80 4.45 4.16 -7.56
CA HIS A 80 4.75 5.59 -7.65
C HIS A 80 5.30 6.12 -6.31
N ARG A 81 6.56 6.56 -6.32
CA ARG A 81 7.24 7.08 -5.12
C ARG A 81 7.54 8.56 -5.26
N SER A 82 7.36 9.32 -4.17
CA SER A 82 7.80 10.71 -4.08
C SER A 82 8.49 10.99 -2.74
N GLY A 83 9.21 12.11 -2.64
CA GLY A 83 9.89 12.51 -1.39
C GLY A 83 10.99 11.54 -0.96
N ILE A 84 11.70 10.93 -1.92
CA ILE A 84 12.90 10.13 -1.66
C ILE A 84 14.11 11.07 -1.67
N THR A 85 14.90 11.04 -0.59
CA THR A 85 16.26 11.62 -0.61
C THR A 85 17.15 10.68 -1.44
N PRO A 86 18.03 11.21 -2.32
CA PRO A 86 18.94 10.38 -3.12
C PRO A 86 19.77 9.40 -2.31
#